data_AF-A0A7C5S2H2-F1
#
_entry.id   AF-A0A7C5S2H2-F1
#
_cell.length_a   1.000
_cell.length_b   1.000
_cell.length_c   1.000
_cell.angle_alpha   90.00
_cell.angle_beta   90.00
_cell.angle_gamma   90.00
#
_symmetry.space_group_name_H-M   'P 1'
#
loop_
_entity.id
_entity.type
_entity.pdbx_description
1 polymer ?
#
loop_
_entity_poly.entity_id
_entity_poly.type
_entity_poly.pdbx_seq_one_letter_code
_entity_poly.pdbx_strand_id
1 'polypeptide(L)'
;GRLAAESYGRVTSLALDPVEKKPLYHFFPGRRILSVGTYGCNLQCRFCQNSEISQQSPPDVGYDELPPETLVRLAADKRSIGIAYTYNEPLIWYEYVLDASRLAHAEGLANVLVTNGYVNPEPLAELLPYIDAMNVDIKSFREEFYRDISGGRLAPVLDTVKASVKAGVLVETTTLIIPGHNDSDEELGELAAWIAAEAGEDTPAHLSAYYQRYRFSAPPTPVETLARAYGIFRKRLKHVYIGNVAMEEGAHTRCRECGALLIQRMGYSTRKVDVGEGGSCGRCGADNKIVESIKRGPSTSDK
;
A
#
# COMPACT_ATOMS: atom_id res chain seq x y z
N GLY A 1 3.26 -22.76 -27.70
CA GLY A 1 2.18 -21.81 -27.36
C GLY A 1 2.66 -20.88 -26.27
N ARG A 2 1.99 -19.75 -26.06
CA ARG A 2 2.25 -18.81 -24.95
C ARG A 2 1.08 -18.88 -23.99
N LEU A 3 1.34 -19.05 -22.69
CA LEU A 3 0.34 -18.88 -21.63
C LEU A 3 0.22 -17.38 -21.35
N ALA A 4 -1.00 -16.89 -21.18
CA ALA A 4 -1.28 -15.51 -20.82
C ALA A 4 -2.41 -15.47 -19.81
N ALA A 5 -2.30 -14.57 -18.83
CA ALA A 5 -3.40 -14.29 -17.91
C ALA A 5 -4.61 -13.79 -18.71
N GLU A 6 -5.79 -14.35 -18.44
CA GLU A 6 -7.02 -13.93 -19.11
C GLU A 6 -7.35 -12.44 -18.84
N SER A 7 -6.90 -11.92 -17.68
CA SER A 7 -7.05 -10.52 -17.30
C SER A 7 -6.03 -9.58 -17.94
N TYR A 8 -5.05 -10.05 -18.72
CA TYR A 8 -4.00 -9.20 -19.29
C TYR A 8 -4.60 -8.05 -20.11
N GLY A 9 -4.26 -6.81 -19.75
CA GLY A 9 -4.80 -5.62 -20.43
C GLY A 9 -6.27 -5.32 -20.16
N ARG A 10 -6.93 -6.03 -19.23
CA ARG A 10 -8.33 -5.79 -18.86
C ARG A 10 -8.41 -4.99 -17.56
N VAL A 11 -8.95 -3.79 -17.63
CA VAL A 11 -9.02 -2.82 -16.52
C VAL A 11 -10.47 -2.65 -16.07
N THR A 12 -10.71 -2.81 -14.77
CA THR A 12 -12.03 -2.59 -14.15
C THR A 12 -12.16 -1.21 -13.51
N SER A 13 -11.02 -0.56 -13.26
CA SER A 13 -10.97 0.72 -12.53
C SER A 13 -9.74 1.51 -12.94
N LEU A 14 -9.94 2.78 -13.31
CA LEU A 14 -8.88 3.73 -13.64
C LEU A 14 -9.23 5.12 -13.09
N ALA A 15 -8.42 5.65 -12.18
CA ALA A 15 -8.65 6.99 -11.63
C ALA A 15 -7.34 7.71 -11.28
N LEU A 16 -7.32 9.04 -11.40
CA LEU A 16 -6.23 9.84 -10.87
C LEU A 16 -6.51 10.16 -9.39
N ASP A 17 -5.91 9.39 -8.49
CA ASP A 17 -6.14 9.47 -7.05
C ASP A 17 -5.01 10.25 -6.34
N PRO A 18 -5.25 10.84 -5.16
CA PRO A 18 -4.17 11.28 -4.27
C PRO A 18 -3.40 10.07 -3.73
N VAL A 19 -2.09 10.22 -3.50
CA VAL A 19 -1.24 9.13 -3.00
C VAL A 19 -1.69 8.66 -1.60
N GLU A 20 -2.28 9.55 -0.80
CA GLU A 20 -2.85 9.24 0.51
C GLU A 20 -3.98 8.19 0.47
N LYS A 21 -4.63 8.01 -0.69
CA LYS A 21 -5.64 6.94 -0.87
C LYS A 21 -5.00 5.55 -1.01
N LYS A 22 -3.68 5.47 -1.24
CA LYS A 22 -2.88 4.22 -1.35
C LYS A 22 -2.11 3.91 -0.07
N PRO A 23 -2.67 4.32 1.09
CA PRO A 23 -1.95 4.64 2.34
C PRO A 23 -0.43 4.74 2.23
N LEU A 24 0.05 5.66 1.38
CA LEU A 24 1.48 5.95 1.22
C LEU A 24 1.74 7.38 1.71
N TYR A 25 1.85 7.57 3.02
CA TYR A 25 1.95 8.91 3.61
C TYR A 25 3.37 9.47 3.54
N HIS A 26 4.37 8.62 3.31
CA HIS A 26 5.77 8.98 3.19
C HIS A 26 6.25 8.96 1.75
N PHE A 27 5.45 8.51 0.77
CA PHE A 27 5.80 8.58 -0.65
C PHE A 27 5.08 9.74 -1.35
N PHE A 28 5.81 10.76 -1.79
CA PHE A 28 5.27 11.93 -2.51
C PHE A 28 3.98 12.53 -1.90
N PRO A 29 3.98 12.89 -0.61
CA PRO A 29 2.78 13.38 0.07
C PRO A 29 2.14 14.59 -0.64
N GLY A 30 0.83 14.52 -0.85
CA GLY A 30 0.00 15.52 -1.53
C GLY A 30 0.04 15.46 -3.07
N ARG A 31 0.77 14.51 -3.67
CA ARG A 31 0.78 14.32 -5.12
C ARG A 31 -0.35 13.41 -5.57
N ARG A 32 -0.58 13.40 -6.89
CA ARG A 32 -1.56 12.52 -7.55
C ARG A 32 -0.85 11.41 -8.30
N ILE A 33 -1.47 10.23 -8.30
CA ILE A 33 -0.98 9.01 -8.94
C ILE A 33 -2.10 8.34 -9.74
N LEU A 34 -1.79 7.84 -10.94
CA LEU A 34 -2.76 7.16 -11.78
C LEU A 34 -2.95 5.75 -11.22
N SER A 35 -4.15 5.48 -10.72
CA SER A 35 -4.52 4.25 -10.06
C SER A 35 -5.24 3.34 -11.03
N VAL A 36 -4.84 2.08 -11.10
CA VAL A 36 -5.38 1.08 -12.03
C VAL A 36 -5.57 -0.26 -11.33
N GLY A 37 -6.62 -0.99 -11.71
CA GLY A 37 -6.89 -2.33 -11.19
C GLY A 37 -7.64 -3.19 -12.20
N THR A 38 -7.61 -4.50 -11.97
CA THR A 38 -8.30 -5.51 -12.78
C THR A 38 -9.37 -6.22 -11.96
N TYR A 39 -9.86 -7.38 -12.42
CA TYR A 39 -10.75 -8.26 -11.67
C TYR A 39 -9.99 -9.46 -11.08
N GLY A 40 -10.59 -10.08 -10.07
CA GLY A 40 -10.05 -11.23 -9.35
C GLY A 40 -9.11 -10.86 -8.19
N CYS A 41 -8.79 -11.84 -7.37
CA CYS A 41 -7.84 -11.75 -6.26
C CYS A 41 -7.43 -13.16 -5.85
N ASN A 42 -6.21 -13.33 -5.36
CA ASN A 42 -5.70 -14.62 -4.86
C ASN A 42 -6.07 -14.89 -3.39
N LEU A 43 -6.70 -13.94 -2.71
CA LEU A 43 -7.32 -14.11 -1.39
C LEU A 43 -8.84 -13.99 -1.49
N GLN A 44 -9.52 -14.59 -0.51
CA GLN A 44 -10.99 -14.66 -0.40
C GLN A 44 -11.50 -13.94 0.84
N CYS A 45 -10.93 -12.78 1.16
CA CYS A 45 -11.26 -11.99 2.35
C CYS A 45 -12.77 -11.77 2.47
N ARG A 46 -13.38 -12.36 3.51
CA ARG A 46 -14.82 -12.24 3.77
C ARG A 46 -15.29 -10.80 4.01
N PHE A 47 -14.37 -9.91 4.37
CA PHE A 47 -14.58 -8.47 4.64
C PHE A 47 -14.18 -7.55 3.46
N CYS A 48 -13.88 -8.09 2.28
CA CYS A 48 -13.36 -7.29 1.17
C CYS A 48 -14.28 -6.11 0.80
N GLN A 49 -13.72 -4.91 0.74
CA GLN A 49 -14.47 -3.69 0.38
C GLN A 49 -14.77 -3.60 -1.12
N ASN A 50 -13.96 -4.27 -1.94
CA ASN A 50 -14.04 -4.27 -3.40
C ASN A 50 -14.39 -5.68 -3.91
N SER A 51 -15.30 -6.37 -3.21
CA SER A 51 -15.69 -7.76 -3.52
C SER A 51 -16.29 -7.91 -4.92
N GLU A 52 -16.91 -6.85 -5.43
CA GLU A 52 -17.53 -6.74 -6.74
C GLU A 52 -16.54 -6.81 -7.91
N ILE A 53 -15.26 -6.50 -7.68
CA ILE A 53 -14.20 -6.70 -8.68
C ILE A 53 -13.24 -7.82 -8.27
N SER A 54 -12.97 -8.02 -6.98
CA SER A 54 -11.95 -8.95 -6.51
C SER A 54 -12.44 -10.40 -6.40
N GLN A 55 -13.74 -10.62 -6.22
CA GLN A 55 -14.36 -11.95 -6.07
C GLN A 55 -15.25 -12.31 -7.26
N GLN A 56 -15.08 -11.61 -8.38
CA GLN A 56 -15.85 -11.77 -9.60
C GLN A 56 -14.92 -11.94 -10.81
N SER A 57 -15.47 -12.48 -11.90
CA SER A 57 -14.82 -12.62 -13.20
C SER A 57 -15.84 -12.34 -14.30
N PRO A 58 -15.41 -12.10 -15.56
CA PRO A 58 -16.34 -11.99 -16.67
C PRO A 58 -17.28 -13.22 -16.75
N PRO A 59 -18.57 -13.03 -17.11
CA PRO A 59 -19.20 -11.79 -17.55
C PRO A 59 -19.72 -10.87 -16.42
N ASP A 60 -19.59 -11.25 -15.14
CA ASP A 60 -20.20 -10.54 -14.01
C ASP A 60 -19.49 -9.22 -13.64
N VAL A 61 -18.28 -9.01 -14.17
CA VAL A 61 -17.51 -7.77 -14.05
C VAL A 61 -17.15 -7.23 -15.43
N GLY A 62 -17.49 -5.97 -15.69
CA GLY A 62 -17.11 -5.26 -16.91
C GLY A 62 -15.63 -4.85 -16.87
N TYR A 63 -15.01 -4.75 -18.05
CA TYR A 63 -13.65 -4.25 -18.20
C TYR A 63 -13.50 -3.45 -19.48
N ASP A 64 -12.57 -2.52 -19.46
CA ASP A 64 -12.02 -1.87 -20.64
C ASP A 64 -10.70 -2.55 -21.02
N GLU A 65 -10.36 -2.53 -22.31
CA GLU A 65 -9.04 -2.94 -22.78
C GLU A 65 -8.08 -1.75 -22.73
N LEU A 66 -6.96 -1.93 -22.03
CA LEU A 66 -5.93 -0.91 -21.86
C LEU A 66 -4.56 -1.58 -21.97
N PRO A 67 -3.84 -1.41 -23.09
CA PRO A 67 -2.46 -1.89 -23.22
C PRO A 67 -1.49 -1.13 -22.29
N PRO A 68 -0.40 -1.78 -21.82
CA PRO A 68 0.59 -1.14 -20.94
C PRO A 68 1.13 0.20 -21.44
N GLU A 69 1.40 0.32 -22.74
CA GLU A 69 1.93 1.53 -23.38
C GLU A 69 0.92 2.68 -23.28
N THR A 70 -0.37 2.37 -23.41
CA THR A 70 -1.44 3.37 -23.28
C THR A 70 -1.59 3.81 -21.83
N LEU A 71 -1.50 2.89 -20.88
CA LEU A 71 -1.52 3.22 -19.45
C LEU A 71 -0.37 4.17 -19.07
N VAL A 72 0.85 3.88 -19.54
CA VAL A 72 2.04 4.70 -19.28
C VAL A 72 1.90 6.10 -19.88
N ARG A 73 1.44 6.19 -21.14
CA ARG A 73 1.15 7.48 -21.77
C ARG A 73 0.11 8.30 -20.98
N LEU A 74 -0.98 7.65 -20.54
CA LEU A 74 -2.00 8.31 -19.73
C LEU A 74 -1.46 8.82 -18.39
N ALA A 75 -0.53 8.09 -17.76
CA ALA A 75 0.10 8.53 -16.53
C ALA A 75 0.97 9.78 -16.76
N ALA A 76 1.78 9.78 -17.82
CA ALA A 76 2.61 10.93 -18.21
C ALA A 76 1.76 12.17 -18.51
N ASP A 77 0.71 12.05 -19.32
CA ASP A 77 -0.12 13.17 -19.76
C ASP A 77 -0.90 13.83 -18.62
N LYS A 78 -1.33 13.05 -17.61
CA LYS A 78 -2.17 13.53 -16.51
C LYS A 78 -1.41 14.23 -15.38
N ARG A 79 -0.13 14.56 -15.58
CA ARG A 79 0.76 15.09 -14.52
C ARG A 79 0.78 14.19 -13.26
N SER A 80 0.58 12.90 -13.46
CA SER A 80 0.74 11.90 -12.41
C SER A 80 2.21 11.79 -12.02
N ILE A 81 2.51 11.44 -10.77
CA ILE A 81 3.87 11.02 -10.42
C ILE A 81 4.22 9.63 -10.98
N GLY A 82 3.21 8.85 -11.36
CA GLY A 82 3.39 7.49 -11.85
C GLY A 82 2.11 6.65 -11.85
N ILE A 83 2.25 5.36 -11.58
CA ILE A 83 1.18 4.36 -11.62
C ILE A 83 1.07 3.64 -10.27
N ALA A 84 -0.14 3.52 -9.74
CA ALA A 84 -0.47 2.70 -8.59
C ALA A 84 -1.36 1.53 -9.01
N TYR A 85 -0.85 0.31 -8.88
CA TYR A 85 -1.60 -0.92 -9.13
C TYR A 85 -2.36 -1.31 -7.84
N THR A 86 -3.69 -1.32 -7.89
CA THR A 86 -4.55 -1.26 -6.69
C THR A 86 -6.00 -1.72 -6.97
N TYR A 87 -6.94 -1.41 -6.08
CA TYR A 87 -8.37 -1.77 -6.06
C TYR A 87 -8.65 -3.26 -5.78
N ASN A 88 -7.90 -4.17 -6.39
CA ASN A 88 -7.93 -5.60 -6.08
C ASN A 88 -6.52 -6.07 -5.68
N GLU A 89 -6.08 -7.25 -6.15
CA GLU A 89 -4.70 -7.69 -5.98
C GLU A 89 -3.89 -7.52 -7.28
N PRO A 90 -2.89 -6.63 -7.33
CA PRO A 90 -2.09 -6.44 -8.53
C PRO A 90 -1.23 -7.66 -8.89
N LEU A 91 -0.82 -8.49 -7.93
CA LEU A 91 0.10 -9.62 -8.19
C LEU A 91 -0.56 -10.80 -8.90
N ILE A 92 -1.90 -10.86 -8.98
CA ILE A 92 -2.59 -11.79 -9.90
C ILE A 92 -2.58 -11.31 -11.36
N TRP A 93 -2.20 -10.05 -11.58
CA TRP A 93 -2.09 -9.39 -12.88
C TRP A 93 -0.62 -9.22 -13.28
N TYR A 94 0.21 -10.19 -12.88
CA TYR A 94 1.66 -10.09 -12.82
C TYR A 94 2.30 -9.64 -14.14
N GLU A 95 2.01 -10.32 -15.25
CA GLU A 95 2.65 -10.02 -16.54
C GLU A 95 2.33 -8.59 -17.01
N TYR A 96 1.08 -8.15 -16.83
CA TYR A 96 0.69 -6.79 -17.18
C TYR A 96 1.37 -5.76 -16.28
N VAL A 97 1.40 -6.00 -14.96
CA VAL A 97 2.05 -5.12 -14.00
C VAL A 97 3.56 -5.03 -14.27
N LEU A 98 4.21 -6.13 -14.62
CA LEU A 98 5.63 -6.17 -14.94
C LEU A 98 5.93 -5.39 -16.22
N ASP A 99 5.18 -5.63 -17.29
CA ASP A 99 5.39 -4.93 -18.58
C ASP A 99 5.11 -3.42 -18.44
N ALA A 100 4.01 -3.04 -17.76
CA ALA A 100 3.71 -1.65 -17.47
C ALA A 100 4.77 -0.99 -16.57
N SER A 101 5.27 -1.70 -15.56
CA SER A 101 6.29 -1.17 -14.65
C SER A 101 7.62 -0.93 -15.33
N ARG A 102 8.03 -1.82 -16.25
CA ARG A 102 9.23 -1.64 -17.09
C ARG A 102 9.12 -0.38 -17.94
N LEU A 103 7.98 -0.20 -18.61
CA LEU A 103 7.72 0.96 -19.45
C LEU A 103 7.66 2.26 -18.64
N ALA A 104 6.93 2.28 -17.51
CA ALA A 104 6.85 3.45 -16.64
C ALA A 104 8.22 3.81 -16.04
N HIS A 105 9.03 2.79 -15.70
CA HIS A 105 10.39 2.97 -15.24
C HIS A 105 11.30 3.58 -16.34
N ALA A 106 11.12 3.23 -17.61
CA ALA A 106 11.85 3.87 -18.71
C ALA A 106 11.47 5.37 -18.86
N GLU A 107 10.20 5.71 -18.61
CA GLU A 107 9.64 7.07 -18.77
C GLU A 107 9.81 7.98 -17.53
N GLY A 108 10.59 7.60 -16.52
CA GLY A 108 10.76 8.44 -15.32
C GLY A 108 9.57 8.39 -14.33
N LEU A 109 8.56 7.57 -14.57
CA LEU A 109 7.33 7.49 -13.76
C LEU A 109 7.43 6.49 -12.62
N ALA A 110 6.91 6.85 -11.45
CA ALA A 110 6.86 5.99 -10.27
C ALA A 110 6.01 4.73 -10.49
N ASN A 111 6.40 3.60 -9.89
CA ASN A 111 5.53 2.42 -9.76
C ASN A 111 5.23 2.12 -8.29
N VAL A 112 3.95 1.92 -8.00
CA VAL A 112 3.45 1.63 -6.65
C VAL A 112 2.57 0.39 -6.66
N LEU A 113 2.77 -0.51 -5.70
CA LEU A 113 1.84 -1.62 -5.43
C LEU A 113 1.04 -1.36 -4.16
N VAL A 114 -0.28 -1.49 -4.24
CA VAL A 114 -1.14 -1.65 -3.05
C VAL A 114 -1.64 -3.08 -3.08
N THR A 115 -1.08 -3.92 -2.21
CA THR A 115 -1.15 -5.38 -2.34
C THR A 115 -1.42 -6.06 -1.01
N ASN A 116 -2.05 -7.23 -1.06
CA ASN A 116 -2.13 -8.16 0.05
C ASN A 116 -0.82 -8.92 0.31
N GLY A 117 0.17 -8.80 -0.58
CA GLY A 117 1.51 -9.37 -0.43
C GLY A 117 1.59 -10.89 -0.57
N TYR A 118 0.52 -11.57 -1.00
CA TYR A 118 0.48 -13.02 -1.14
C TYR A 118 1.07 -13.44 -2.50
N VAL A 119 2.39 -13.60 -2.57
CA VAL A 119 3.11 -13.92 -3.82
C VAL A 119 4.27 -14.86 -3.57
N ASN A 120 4.67 -15.59 -4.62
CA ASN A 120 5.86 -16.42 -4.57
C ASN A 120 7.14 -15.56 -4.59
N PRO A 121 8.25 -16.01 -3.97
CA PRO A 121 9.48 -15.23 -3.91
C PRO A 121 10.08 -14.90 -5.28
N GLU A 122 10.03 -15.83 -6.25
CA GLU A 122 10.68 -15.66 -7.56
C GLU A 122 10.02 -14.57 -8.41
N PRO A 123 8.67 -14.55 -8.63
CA PRO A 123 8.01 -13.44 -9.30
C PRO A 123 8.21 -12.10 -8.58
N LEU A 124 8.16 -12.10 -7.24
CA LEU A 124 8.39 -10.87 -6.48
C LEU A 124 9.79 -10.32 -6.76
N ALA A 125 10.82 -11.16 -6.71
CA ALA A 125 12.20 -10.75 -6.95
C ALA A 125 12.45 -10.16 -8.36
N GLU A 126 11.75 -10.66 -9.38
CA GLU A 126 11.82 -10.11 -10.73
C GLU A 126 11.12 -8.75 -10.85
N LEU A 127 10.03 -8.54 -10.11
CA LEU A 127 9.24 -7.30 -10.17
C LEU A 127 9.87 -6.16 -9.36
N LEU A 128 10.44 -6.46 -8.19
CA LEU A 128 10.96 -5.47 -7.23
C LEU A 128 11.89 -4.39 -7.82
N PRO A 129 12.79 -4.68 -8.78
CA PRO A 129 13.65 -3.67 -9.39
C PRO A 129 12.91 -2.50 -10.07
N TYR A 130 11.62 -2.67 -10.38
CA TYR A 130 10.79 -1.66 -11.03
C TYR A 130 9.82 -0.95 -10.10
N ILE A 131 9.74 -1.36 -8.82
CA ILE A 131 8.76 -0.85 -7.85
C ILE A 131 9.44 0.16 -6.92
N ASP A 132 8.88 1.37 -6.81
CA ASP A 132 9.43 2.44 -5.98
C ASP A 132 8.85 2.42 -4.56
N ALA A 133 7.57 2.06 -4.42
CA ALA A 133 6.91 1.93 -3.11
C ALA A 133 5.83 0.84 -3.09
N MET A 134 5.57 0.31 -1.89
CA MET A 134 4.52 -0.66 -1.64
C MET A 134 3.74 -0.28 -0.39
N ASN A 135 2.41 -0.34 -0.48
CA ASN A 135 1.58 -0.52 0.70
C ASN A 135 1.17 -2.00 0.78
N VAL A 136 1.60 -2.68 1.85
CA VAL A 136 1.32 -4.10 2.06
C VAL A 136 0.32 -4.28 3.19
N ASP A 137 -0.82 -4.91 2.88
CA ASP A 137 -1.85 -5.19 3.86
C ASP A 137 -1.48 -6.42 4.72
N ILE A 138 -1.09 -6.20 5.97
CA ILE A 138 -0.98 -7.26 6.97
C ILE A 138 -2.33 -7.33 7.69
N LYS A 139 -3.18 -8.26 7.25
CA LYS A 139 -4.59 -8.34 7.67
C LYS A 139 -4.78 -8.84 9.11
N SER A 140 -3.83 -9.60 9.63
CA SER A 140 -3.79 -10.13 11.00
C SER A 140 -2.37 -10.68 11.25
N PHE A 141 -2.01 -10.92 12.51
CA PHE A 141 -0.80 -11.62 12.90
C PHE A 141 -1.11 -13.01 13.49
N ARG A 142 -2.19 -13.63 12.99
CA ARG A 142 -2.64 -14.98 13.35
C ARG A 142 -2.90 -15.80 12.08
N GLU A 143 -2.35 -17.02 12.03
CA GLU A 143 -2.49 -17.90 10.87
C GLU A 143 -3.94 -18.34 10.67
N GLU A 144 -4.69 -18.50 11.77
CA GLU A 144 -6.11 -18.86 11.76
C GLU A 144 -6.95 -17.83 11.03
N PHE A 145 -6.65 -16.53 11.19
CA PHE A 145 -7.34 -15.47 10.48
C PHE A 145 -7.14 -15.60 8.96
N TYR A 146 -5.92 -15.92 8.52
CA TYR A 146 -5.65 -16.12 7.10
C TYR A 146 -6.37 -17.35 6.55
N ARG A 147 -6.31 -18.46 7.28
CA ARG A 147 -6.97 -19.71 6.87
C ARG A 147 -8.49 -19.57 6.80
N ASP A 148 -9.11 -18.99 7.84
CA ASP A 148 -10.56 -19.07 8.04
C ASP A 148 -11.32 -17.84 7.51
N ILE A 149 -10.66 -16.67 7.43
CA ILE A 149 -11.30 -15.40 7.03
C ILE A 149 -10.75 -14.87 5.70
N SER A 150 -9.45 -15.03 5.42
CA SER A 150 -8.83 -14.51 4.19
C SER A 150 -8.61 -15.55 3.09
N GLY A 151 -8.72 -16.85 3.38
CA GLY A 151 -8.47 -17.92 2.41
C GLY A 151 -7.01 -18.01 1.95
N GLY A 152 -6.04 -17.76 2.85
CA GLY A 152 -4.61 -17.76 2.53
C GLY A 152 -3.74 -18.20 3.70
N ARG A 153 -2.48 -17.77 3.70
CA ARG A 153 -1.48 -18.01 4.78
C ARG A 153 -0.77 -16.71 5.13
N LEU A 154 -0.36 -16.54 6.39
CA LEU A 154 0.32 -15.33 6.84
C LEU A 154 1.76 -15.23 6.31
N ALA A 155 2.50 -16.36 6.34
CA ALA A 155 3.93 -16.37 6.06
C ALA A 155 4.33 -15.70 4.72
N PRO A 156 3.67 -15.96 3.58
CA PRO A 156 4.02 -15.30 2.31
C PRO A 156 3.89 -13.77 2.36
N VAL A 157 2.93 -13.23 3.12
CA VAL A 157 2.73 -11.78 3.27
C VAL A 157 3.90 -11.16 4.03
N LEU A 158 4.32 -11.82 5.13
CA LEU A 158 5.46 -11.38 5.93
C LEU A 158 6.78 -11.47 5.13
N ASP A 159 6.93 -12.51 4.32
CA ASP A 159 8.09 -12.68 3.43
C ASP A 159 8.16 -11.59 2.37
N THR A 160 7.02 -11.18 1.80
CA THR A 160 6.95 -10.05 0.86
C THR A 160 7.44 -8.76 1.50
N VAL A 161 6.99 -8.42 2.71
CA VAL A 161 7.46 -7.21 3.41
C VAL A 161 8.97 -7.21 3.59
N LYS A 162 9.54 -8.32 4.09
CA LYS A 162 10.99 -8.46 4.28
C LYS A 162 11.76 -8.34 2.97
N ALA A 163 11.29 -9.01 1.92
CA ALA A 163 11.94 -8.99 0.61
C ALA A 163 11.92 -7.58 -0.01
N SER A 164 10.79 -6.87 0.09
CA SER A 164 10.64 -5.51 -0.43
C SER A 164 11.53 -4.51 0.30
N VAL A 165 11.58 -4.54 1.63
CA VAL A 165 12.49 -3.69 2.43
C VAL A 165 13.95 -3.98 2.07
N LYS A 166 14.33 -5.27 1.98
CA LYS A 166 15.68 -5.68 1.60
C LYS A 166 16.07 -5.21 0.19
N ALA A 167 15.10 -5.13 -0.73
CA ALA A 167 15.32 -4.61 -2.09
C ALA A 167 15.40 -3.08 -2.15
N GLY A 168 15.21 -2.36 -1.03
CA GLY A 168 15.25 -0.90 -0.97
C GLY A 168 13.98 -0.21 -1.43
N VAL A 169 12.87 -0.96 -1.57
CA VAL A 169 11.55 -0.40 -1.85
C VAL A 169 11.02 0.29 -0.61
N LEU A 170 10.40 1.47 -0.76
CA LEU A 170 9.71 2.10 0.36
C LEU A 170 8.46 1.28 0.71
N VAL A 171 8.43 0.71 1.91
CA VAL A 171 7.28 -0.08 2.39
C VAL A 171 6.53 0.71 3.45
N GLU A 172 5.22 0.78 3.28
CA GLU A 172 4.28 1.11 4.35
C GLU A 172 3.34 -0.10 4.55
N THR A 173 2.92 -0.35 5.78
CA THR A 173 2.01 -1.47 6.09
C THR A 173 0.63 -0.95 6.44
N THR A 174 -0.42 -1.67 6.06
CA THR A 174 -1.80 -1.37 6.49
C THR A 174 -2.41 -2.56 7.22
N THR A 175 -3.08 -2.29 8.33
CA THR A 175 -3.89 -3.26 9.05
C THR A 175 -5.30 -2.71 9.24
N LEU A 176 -6.28 -3.42 8.67
CA LEU A 176 -7.69 -3.17 8.92
C LEU A 176 -8.07 -3.83 10.25
N ILE A 177 -8.42 -3.03 11.24
CA ILE A 177 -8.77 -3.51 12.59
C ILE A 177 -10.23 -3.93 12.60
N ILE A 178 -10.50 -5.19 12.92
CA ILE A 178 -11.82 -5.83 12.94
C ILE A 178 -12.12 -6.28 14.38
N PRO A 179 -13.14 -5.71 15.03
CA PRO A 179 -13.45 -6.01 16.43
C PRO A 179 -13.70 -7.50 16.68
N GLY A 180 -13.01 -8.06 17.68
CA GLY A 180 -13.13 -9.46 18.09
C GLY A 180 -12.37 -10.45 17.19
N HIS A 181 -11.62 -9.99 16.19
CA HIS A 181 -10.94 -10.86 15.24
C HIS A 181 -9.43 -10.64 15.13
N ASN A 182 -8.96 -9.39 15.11
CA ASN A 182 -7.52 -9.07 15.05
C ASN A 182 -7.15 -7.85 15.91
N ASP A 183 -7.99 -7.50 16.88
CA ASP A 183 -7.86 -6.27 17.67
C ASP A 183 -7.41 -6.52 19.12
N SER A 184 -6.94 -7.72 19.45
CA SER A 184 -6.40 -8.02 20.77
C SER A 184 -5.10 -7.26 21.06
N ASP A 185 -4.89 -6.81 22.30
CA ASP A 185 -3.66 -6.10 22.69
C ASP A 185 -2.38 -6.91 22.38
N GLU A 186 -2.45 -8.23 22.59
CA GLU A 186 -1.36 -9.17 22.34
C GLU A 186 -0.99 -9.20 20.86
N GLU A 187 -1.94 -9.48 19.97
CA GLU A 187 -1.68 -9.54 18.53
C GLU A 187 -1.18 -8.20 17.97
N LEU A 188 -1.79 -7.09 18.39
CA LEU A 188 -1.37 -5.75 17.97
C LEU A 188 0.06 -5.44 18.43
N GLY A 189 0.40 -5.84 19.66
CA GLY A 189 1.74 -5.69 20.21
C GLY A 189 2.78 -6.52 19.47
N GLU A 190 2.46 -7.77 19.15
CA GLU A 190 3.30 -8.67 18.37
C GLU A 190 3.51 -8.16 16.94
N LEU A 191 2.45 -7.74 16.26
CA LEU A 191 2.53 -7.20 14.91
C LEU A 191 3.41 -5.94 14.88
N ALA A 192 3.19 -4.98 15.79
CA ALA A 192 4.00 -3.78 15.86
C ALA A 192 5.47 -4.07 16.17
N ALA A 193 5.74 -5.04 17.05
CA ALA A 193 7.12 -5.48 17.35
C ALA A 193 7.77 -6.16 16.15
N TRP A 194 7.02 -6.98 15.41
CA TRP A 194 7.50 -7.65 14.20
C TRP A 194 7.83 -6.65 13.09
N ILE A 195 6.96 -5.67 12.83
CA ILE A 195 7.23 -4.60 11.84
C ILE A 195 8.50 -3.85 12.24
N ALA A 196 8.64 -3.45 13.50
CA ALA A 196 9.83 -2.75 13.99
C ALA A 196 11.12 -3.57 13.80
N ALA A 197 11.07 -4.88 14.03
CA ALA A 197 12.23 -5.77 13.93
C ALA A 197 12.62 -6.09 12.47
N GLU A 198 11.65 -6.37 11.61
CA GLU A 198 11.89 -6.91 10.27
C GLU A 198 11.83 -5.85 9.16
N ALA A 199 11.01 -4.80 9.34
CA ALA A 199 10.89 -3.67 8.41
C ALA A 199 11.53 -2.38 8.95
N GLY A 200 11.85 -2.32 10.24
CA GLY A 200 12.48 -1.18 10.90
C GLY A 200 11.48 -0.25 11.60
N GLU A 201 11.92 0.40 12.70
CA GLU A 201 11.09 1.30 13.52
C GLU A 201 10.52 2.51 12.76
N ASP A 202 11.18 2.91 11.67
CA ASP A 202 10.77 4.02 10.81
C ASP A 202 9.72 3.62 9.76
N THR A 203 9.40 2.32 9.59
CA THR A 203 8.39 1.87 8.63
C THR A 203 7.00 2.38 9.04
N PRO A 204 6.33 3.17 8.17
CA PRO A 204 4.97 3.62 8.44
C PRO A 204 3.96 2.47 8.57
N ALA A 205 3.18 2.49 9.65
CA ALA A 205 2.06 1.57 9.84
C ALA A 205 0.72 2.32 9.88
N HIS A 206 -0.23 1.88 9.06
CA HIS A 206 -1.57 2.42 8.95
C HIS A 206 -2.57 1.49 9.63
N LEU A 207 -3.39 2.07 10.50
CA LEU A 207 -4.51 1.40 11.14
C LEU A 207 -5.79 1.95 10.54
N SER A 208 -6.70 1.07 10.12
CA SER A 208 -7.97 1.47 9.51
C SER A 208 -9.16 0.80 10.18
N ALA A 209 -10.29 1.50 10.22
CA ALA A 209 -11.55 0.97 10.70
C ALA A 209 -12.19 0.04 9.68
N TYR A 210 -12.65 -1.11 10.16
CA TYR A 210 -13.58 -1.95 9.45
C TYR A 210 -15.00 -1.36 9.50
N TYR A 211 -15.70 -1.53 8.39
CA TYR A 211 -17.13 -1.30 8.25
C TYR A 211 -17.73 -2.55 7.61
N GLN A 212 -18.99 -2.85 7.92
CA GLN A 212 -19.65 -4.04 7.36
C GLN A 212 -19.56 -4.08 5.83
N ARG A 213 -18.94 -5.14 5.30
CA ARG A 213 -18.69 -5.34 3.87
C ARG A 213 -18.74 -6.81 3.50
N TYR A 214 -19.14 -7.06 2.26
CA TYR A 214 -19.22 -8.37 1.64
C TYR A 214 -19.97 -9.40 2.50
N ARG A 215 -19.30 -10.44 3.01
CA ARG A 215 -19.90 -11.56 3.74
C ARG A 215 -19.57 -11.54 5.23
N PHE A 216 -18.97 -10.47 5.73
CA PHE A 216 -18.53 -10.37 7.12
C PHE A 216 -19.52 -9.53 7.93
N SER A 217 -19.81 -9.98 9.16
CA SER A 217 -20.89 -9.44 10.00
C SER A 217 -20.41 -8.90 11.35
N ALA A 218 -19.10 -8.73 11.54
CA ALA A 218 -18.57 -8.02 12.71
C ALA A 218 -19.16 -6.58 12.77
N PRO A 219 -19.25 -5.97 13.96
CA PRO A 219 -19.63 -4.56 14.07
C PRO A 219 -18.55 -3.65 13.47
N PRO A 220 -18.90 -2.41 13.04
CA PRO A 220 -17.90 -1.41 12.66
C PRO A 220 -16.90 -1.14 13.78
N THR A 221 -15.66 -0.83 13.43
CA THR A 221 -14.60 -0.56 14.40
C THR A 221 -14.85 0.75 15.13
N PRO A 222 -14.98 0.74 16.46
CA PRO A 222 -15.07 1.96 17.25
C PRO A 222 -13.78 2.79 17.16
N VAL A 223 -13.92 4.11 17.29
CA VAL A 223 -12.77 5.04 17.27
C VAL A 223 -11.81 4.74 18.42
N GLU A 224 -12.35 4.32 19.57
CA GLU A 224 -11.60 3.97 20.77
C GLU A 224 -10.72 2.74 20.55
N THR A 225 -11.17 1.77 19.74
CA THR A 225 -10.38 0.60 19.34
C THR A 225 -9.17 1.03 18.50
N LEU A 226 -9.35 1.98 17.58
CA LEU A 226 -8.24 2.52 16.80
C LEU A 226 -7.27 3.34 17.65
N ALA A 227 -7.77 4.19 18.53
CA ALA A 227 -6.93 4.97 19.46
C ALA A 227 -6.08 4.06 20.37
N ARG A 228 -6.68 2.96 20.87
CA ARG A 228 -5.96 1.92 21.62
C ARG A 228 -4.88 1.26 20.77
N ALA A 229 -5.21 0.76 19.59
CA ALA A 229 -4.25 0.12 18.68
C ALA A 229 -3.09 1.06 18.31
N TYR A 230 -3.40 2.33 18.06
CA TYR A 230 -2.41 3.37 17.81
C TYR A 230 -1.48 3.61 19.00
N GLY A 231 -2.01 3.62 20.23
CA GLY A 231 -1.21 3.68 21.45
C GLY A 231 -0.27 2.47 21.61
N ILE A 232 -0.67 1.29 21.15
CA ILE A 232 0.16 0.07 21.17
C ILE A 232 1.27 0.16 20.12
N PHE A 233 0.93 0.48 18.87
CA PHE A 233 1.89 0.56 17.76
C PHE A 233 2.97 1.61 17.99
N ARG A 234 2.60 2.78 18.53
CA ARG A 234 3.55 3.88 18.83
C ARG A 234 4.63 3.53 19.86
N LYS A 235 4.47 2.45 20.63
CA LYS A 235 5.51 1.95 21.54
C LYS A 235 6.70 1.32 20.79
N ARG A 236 6.49 0.92 19.53
CA ARG A 236 7.48 0.21 18.71
C ARG A 236 7.86 0.97 17.43
N LEU A 237 6.94 1.75 16.86
CA LEU A 237 7.13 2.44 15.59
C LEU A 237 7.11 3.96 15.76
N LYS A 238 7.93 4.67 14.97
CA LYS A 238 8.00 6.14 14.97
C LYS A 238 6.87 6.77 14.17
N HIS A 239 6.36 6.05 13.17
CA HIS A 239 5.34 6.53 12.24
C HIS A 239 4.15 5.58 12.24
N VAL A 240 3.09 6.01 12.91
CA VAL A 240 1.82 5.29 12.95
C VAL A 240 0.73 6.25 12.50
N TYR A 241 -0.19 5.76 11.69
CA TYR A 241 -1.29 6.54 11.14
C TYR A 241 -2.62 5.86 11.36
N ILE A 242 -3.66 6.67 11.48
CA ILE A 242 -5.04 6.20 11.50
C ILE A 242 -5.70 6.74 10.25
N GLY A 243 -6.10 5.81 9.38
CA GLY A 243 -6.79 6.09 8.13
C GLY A 243 -8.30 6.01 8.29
N ASN A 244 -9.00 6.31 7.19
CA ASN A 244 -10.43 6.08 6.92
C ASN A 244 -11.47 6.45 8.00
N VAL A 245 -11.08 7.21 9.02
CA VAL A 245 -11.91 7.75 10.09
C VAL A 245 -11.60 9.25 10.25
N ALA A 246 -12.61 10.04 10.59
CA ALA A 246 -12.44 11.46 10.89
C ALA A 246 -11.85 11.65 12.30
N MET A 247 -10.52 11.50 12.42
CA MET A 247 -9.79 11.72 13.65
C MET A 247 -8.51 12.51 13.40
N GLU A 248 -8.17 13.45 14.29
CA GLU A 248 -6.94 14.25 14.19
C GLU A 248 -5.72 13.48 14.69
N GLU A 249 -5.89 12.70 15.76
CA GLU A 249 -4.85 11.81 16.26
C GLU A 249 -4.50 10.76 15.19
N GLY A 250 -3.21 10.58 14.91
CA GLY A 250 -2.75 9.66 13.88
C GLY A 250 -2.95 10.12 12.43
N ALA A 251 -3.45 11.34 12.16
CA ALA A 251 -3.62 11.82 10.77
C ALA A 251 -2.37 12.48 10.19
N HIS A 252 -1.54 13.09 11.03
CA HIS A 252 -0.46 13.98 10.62
C HIS A 252 0.92 13.31 10.73
N THR A 253 1.83 13.68 9.83
CA THR A 253 3.23 13.28 9.96
C THR A 253 3.94 14.28 10.87
N ARG A 254 4.49 13.77 11.98
CA ARG A 254 5.32 14.52 12.91
C ARG A 254 6.76 14.02 12.86
N CYS A 255 7.69 14.90 13.19
CA CYS A 255 9.10 14.56 13.23
C CYS A 255 9.37 13.52 14.33
N ARG A 256 10.05 12.43 13.97
CA ARG A 256 10.40 11.35 14.91
C ARG A 256 11.33 11.78 16.05
N GLU A 257 12.11 12.85 15.86
CA GLU A 257 13.07 13.34 16.86
C GLU A 257 12.51 14.51 17.68
N CYS A 258 12.03 15.58 17.02
CA CYS A 258 11.62 16.81 17.72
C CYS A 258 10.10 17.03 17.83
N GLY A 259 9.27 16.14 17.25
CA GLY A 259 7.82 16.22 17.31
C GLY A 259 7.16 17.33 16.46
N ALA A 260 7.95 18.10 15.71
CA ALA A 260 7.45 19.15 14.83
C ALA A 260 6.43 18.60 13.81
N LEU A 261 5.39 19.37 13.51
CA LEU A 261 4.42 19.01 12.49
C LEU A 261 5.06 19.18 11.10
N LEU A 262 5.26 18.07 10.38
CA LEU A 262 5.87 18.07 9.05
C LEU A 262 4.81 18.15 7.96
N ILE A 263 3.78 17.29 8.05
CA ILE A 263 2.72 17.20 7.06
C ILE A 263 1.38 17.13 7.78
N GLN A 264 0.50 18.07 7.45
CA GLN A 264 -0.87 18.10 7.92
C GLN A 264 -1.79 17.46 6.88
N ARG A 265 -2.76 16.67 7.35
CA ARG A 265 -3.78 16.02 6.51
C ARG A 265 -5.17 16.23 7.06
N MET A 266 -6.12 16.52 6.19
CA MET A 266 -7.56 16.54 6.49
C MET A 266 -8.28 15.75 5.39
N GLY A 267 -8.63 14.50 5.69
CA GLY A 267 -9.01 13.53 4.64
C GLY A 267 -7.87 13.38 3.63
N TYR A 268 -8.16 13.59 2.35
CA TYR A 268 -7.16 13.56 1.27
C TYR A 268 -6.55 14.93 0.93
N SER A 269 -6.84 15.97 1.71
CA SER A 269 -6.16 17.26 1.59
C SER A 269 -4.86 17.22 2.38
N THR A 270 -3.73 17.36 1.70
CA THR A 270 -2.40 17.30 2.29
C THR A 270 -1.67 18.63 2.15
N ARG A 271 -1.12 19.13 3.25
CA ARG A 271 -0.30 20.34 3.30
C ARG A 271 1.04 20.04 3.98
N LYS A 272 2.14 20.29 3.27
CA LYS A 272 3.49 20.32 3.86
C LYS A 272 3.63 21.58 4.70
N VAL A 273 4.11 21.42 5.93
CA VAL A 273 4.24 22.49 6.92
C VAL A 273 5.71 22.83 7.13
N ASP A 274 6.52 21.83 7.47
CA ASP A 274 7.93 22.03 7.85
C ASP A 274 8.81 20.87 7.34
N VAL A 275 8.60 20.47 6.07
CA VAL A 275 9.41 19.47 5.37
C VAL A 275 10.59 20.20 4.73
N GLY A 276 11.80 19.86 5.18
CA GLY A 276 13.06 20.34 4.63
C GLY A 276 13.45 19.59 3.35
N GLU A 277 14.62 19.91 2.80
CA GLU A 277 15.11 19.29 1.58
C GLU A 277 15.22 17.76 1.72
N GLY A 278 14.79 17.05 0.67
CA GLY A 278 14.85 15.59 0.61
C GLY A 278 13.96 14.87 1.62
N GLY A 279 12.90 15.52 2.14
CA GLY A 279 11.99 14.92 3.12
C GLY A 279 12.46 14.97 4.58
N SER A 280 13.52 15.73 4.87
CA SER A 280 14.01 15.95 6.24
C SER A 280 13.06 16.83 7.06
N CYS A 281 13.26 16.89 8.38
CA CYS A 281 12.55 17.86 9.22
C CYS A 281 13.18 19.25 9.07
N GLY A 282 12.38 20.25 8.67
CA GLY A 282 12.86 21.64 8.54
C GLY A 282 13.33 22.27 9.85
N ARG A 283 12.83 21.79 11.01
CA ARG A 283 13.23 22.27 12.33
C ARG A 283 14.53 21.69 12.88
N CYS A 284 14.78 20.38 12.71
CA CYS A 284 15.91 19.70 13.36
C CYS A 284 16.81 18.89 12.41
N GLY A 285 16.49 18.85 11.11
CA GLY A 285 17.27 18.15 10.09
C GLY A 285 17.14 16.62 10.10
N ALA A 286 16.38 16.02 11.02
CA ALA A 286 16.21 14.58 11.09
C ALA A 286 15.59 14.02 9.79
N ASP A 287 16.09 12.87 9.32
CA ASP A 287 15.46 12.09 8.24
C ASP A 287 14.18 11.43 8.79
N ASN A 288 13.04 11.67 8.13
CA ASN A 288 11.74 11.11 8.51
C ASN A 288 11.23 10.11 7.47
N LYS A 289 12.12 9.60 6.61
CA LYS A 289 11.81 8.65 5.52
C LYS A 289 10.75 9.12 4.54
N ILE A 290 10.55 10.43 4.43
CA ILE A 290 9.65 11.05 3.45
C ILE A 290 10.40 11.11 2.10
N VAL A 291 9.84 10.50 1.07
CA VAL A 291 10.35 10.52 -0.30
C VAL A 291 9.67 11.63 -1.08
N GLU A 292 10.47 12.57 -1.59
CA GLU A 292 10.00 13.67 -2.44
C GLU A 292 10.53 13.61 -3.88
N SER A 293 11.42 12.65 -4.15
CA SER A 293 12.04 12.42 -5.46
C SER A 293 12.48 10.96 -5.57
N ILE A 294 12.41 10.40 -6.79
CA ILE A 294 12.97 9.08 -7.06
C ILE A 294 14.40 9.27 -7.58
N LYS A 295 15.38 8.65 -6.92
CA LYS A 295 16.75 8.60 -7.42
C LYS A 295 16.89 7.37 -8.31
N ARG A 296 16.93 7.55 -9.63
CA ARG A 296 17.27 6.47 -10.56
C ARG A 296 18.77 6.47 -10.79
N GLY A 297 19.39 5.30 -10.75
CA GLY A 297 20.75 5.13 -11.29
C GLY A 297 20.74 5.43 -12.80
N PRO A 298 21.91 5.63 -13.44
CA PRO A 298 21.98 5.82 -14.88
C PRO A 298 21.28 4.65 -15.58
N SER A 299 20.36 4.95 -16.51
CA SER A 299 19.63 3.89 -17.23
C SER A 299 20.63 3.07 -18.04
N THR A 300 20.46 1.75 -18.04
CA THR A 300 21.25 0.85 -18.87
C THR A 300 20.83 0.87 -20.34
N SER A 301 19.97 1.82 -20.74
CA SER A 301 19.50 1.99 -22.13
C SER A 301 20.50 2.73 -23.03
N ASP A 302 21.63 3.19 -22.51
CA ASP A 302 22.72 3.82 -23.27
C ASP A 302 23.95 2.89 -23.42
N LYS A 303 23.75 1.57 -23.54
CA LYS A 303 24.82 0.62 -23.89
C LYS A 303 24.42 -0.30 -25.03
#